data_AF-A0A3S1JFE3-F1
#
_entry.id   AF-A0A3S1JFE3-F1
#
_cell.length_a   1.000
_cell.length_b   1.000
_cell.length_c   1.000
_cell.angle_alpha   90.00
_cell.angle_beta   90.00
_cell.angle_gamma   90.00
#
_symmetry.space_group_name_H-M   'P 1'
#
loop_
_entity.id
_entity.type
_entity.pdbx_description
1 polymer ?
#
loop_
_entity_poly.entity_id
_entity_poly.type
_entity_poly.pdbx_seq_one_letter_code
_entity_poly.pdbx_strand_id
1 'polypeptide(L)'
;MRAFVVAVFAFLYLPIALVVLFSFNVGRHASELTGFSVQWYGKALSNPFLVEALKNSLFIATTSALLAALCGTAAALGLARVGARTRAVFDALLGAAIVVPGVVIGISTLVALVQLFGVVNPFLASLWPNDQPPRLALGYGSIIAAHGLFSMA
;
A
#
# COMPACT_ATOMS: atom_id res chain seq x y z
N MET A 1 34.28 14.79 -4.67
CA MET A 1 32.84 14.60 -5.00
C MET A 1 32.54 13.25 -5.65
N ARG A 2 33.16 12.85 -6.77
CA ARG A 2 32.87 11.54 -7.42
C ARG A 2 33.06 10.31 -6.51
N ALA A 3 34.15 10.25 -5.76
CA ALA A 3 34.41 9.15 -4.82
C ALA A 3 33.36 9.07 -3.70
N PHE A 4 32.89 10.22 -3.20
CA PHE A 4 31.82 10.27 -2.20
C PHE A 4 30.50 9.73 -2.76
N VAL A 5 30.13 10.12 -3.98
CA VAL A 5 28.94 9.59 -4.67
C VAL A 5 29.06 8.06 -4.82
N VAL A 6 30.20 7.55 -5.30
CA VAL A 6 30.43 6.11 -5.43
C VAL A 6 30.32 5.39 -4.09
N ALA A 7 30.88 5.95 -3.01
CA ALA A 7 30.78 5.36 -1.67
C ALA A 7 29.33 5.31 -1.15
N VAL A 8 28.54 6.36 -1.39
CA VAL A 8 27.11 6.39 -1.02
C VAL A 8 26.32 5.33 -1.80
N PHE A 9 26.52 5.26 -3.12
CA PHE A 9 25.87 4.23 -3.94
C PHE A 9 26.30 2.81 -3.52
N ALA A 10 27.59 2.58 -3.29
CA ALA A 10 28.07 1.29 -2.80
C ALA A 10 27.40 0.93 -1.47
N PHE A 11 27.35 1.85 -0.51
CA PHE A 11 26.71 1.61 0.79
C PHE A 11 25.21 1.28 0.69
N LEU A 12 24.47 1.96 -0.19
CA LEU A 12 23.03 1.70 -0.39
C LEU A 12 22.75 0.39 -1.13
N TYR A 13 23.56 0.05 -2.13
CA TYR A 13 23.34 -1.12 -2.97
C TYR A 13 23.97 -2.40 -2.42
N LEU A 14 24.99 -2.31 -1.56
CA LEU A 14 25.66 -3.49 -1.01
C LEU A 14 24.69 -4.42 -0.23
N PRO A 15 23.80 -3.93 0.65
CA PRO A 15 22.82 -4.79 1.32
C PRO A 15 21.87 -5.49 0.34
N ILE A 16 21.43 -4.79 -0.71
CA ILE A 16 20.56 -5.35 -1.75
C ILE A 16 21.32 -6.44 -2.52
N ALA A 17 22.58 -6.18 -2.88
CA ALA A 17 23.43 -7.14 -3.55
C ALA A 17 23.67 -8.39 -2.69
N LEU A 18 23.82 -8.24 -1.37
CA LEU A 18 23.92 -9.38 -0.44
C LEU A 18 22.63 -10.20 -0.43
N VAL A 19 21.46 -9.56 -0.37
CA VAL A 19 20.16 -10.28 -0.45
C VAL A 19 20.05 -11.08 -1.75
N VAL A 20 20.46 -10.50 -2.87
CA VAL A 20 20.49 -11.18 -4.17
C VAL A 20 21.52 -12.32 -4.18
N LEU A 21 22.71 -12.12 -3.61
CA LEU A 21 23.71 -13.18 -3.52
C LEU A 21 23.20 -14.37 -2.69
N PHE A 22 22.58 -14.09 -1.54
CA PHE A 22 22.03 -15.11 -0.65
C PHE A 22 20.76 -15.76 -1.19
N SER A 23 20.00 -15.14 -2.10
CA SER A 23 18.86 -15.80 -2.75
C SER A 23 19.29 -16.95 -3.66
N PHE A 24 20.56 -16.97 -4.08
CA PHE A 24 21.17 -18.11 -4.79
C PHE A 24 21.84 -19.11 -3.84
N ASN A 25 21.68 -19.02 -2.52
CA ASN A 25 22.32 -19.94 -1.60
C ASN A 25 21.58 -21.30 -1.52
N VAL A 26 22.34 -22.40 -1.47
CA VAL A 26 21.79 -23.74 -1.19
C VAL A 26 21.27 -23.84 0.25
N GLY A 27 21.97 -23.21 1.20
CA GLY A 27 21.63 -23.23 2.63
C GLY A 27 20.29 -22.56 2.95
N ARG A 28 19.69 -22.95 4.09
CA ARG A 28 18.45 -22.35 4.63
C ARG A 28 18.71 -21.10 5.47
N HIS A 29 19.97 -20.82 5.78
CA HIS A 29 20.41 -19.71 6.61
C HIS A 29 21.27 -18.75 5.80
N ALA A 30 21.07 -17.45 6.01
CA ALA A 30 21.87 -16.38 5.41
C ALA A 30 23.24 -16.19 6.08
N SER A 31 23.66 -17.13 6.94
CA SER A 31 24.94 -17.11 7.66
C SER A 31 26.03 -17.94 6.99
N GLU A 32 25.67 -18.85 6.08
CA GLU A 32 26.61 -19.79 5.44
C GLU A 32 26.37 -19.86 3.94
N LEU A 33 27.37 -19.49 3.13
CA LEU A 33 27.35 -19.68 1.68
C LEU A 33 27.86 -21.08 1.35
N THR A 34 26.94 -22.05 1.26
CA THR A 34 27.29 -23.46 1.04
C THR A 34 27.33 -23.86 -0.43
N GLY A 35 26.66 -23.11 -1.32
CA GLY A 35 26.69 -23.33 -2.77
C GLY A 35 25.69 -22.47 -3.55
N PHE A 36 25.78 -22.49 -4.89
CA PHE A 36 24.87 -21.76 -5.78
C PHE A 36 23.67 -22.64 -6.19
N SER A 37 22.44 -22.13 -6.04
CA SER A 37 21.20 -22.81 -6.40
C SER A 37 20.05 -21.82 -6.66
N VAL A 38 19.19 -22.15 -7.62
CA VAL A 38 17.96 -21.41 -7.93
C VAL A 38 16.71 -22.04 -7.30
N GLN A 39 16.87 -23.03 -6.42
CA GLN A 39 15.78 -23.81 -5.82
C GLN A 39 14.70 -22.95 -5.15
N TRP A 40 15.09 -21.83 -4.52
CA TRP A 40 14.17 -20.96 -3.79
C TRP A 40 13.21 -20.23 -4.70
N TYR A 41 13.64 -19.88 -5.93
CA TYR A 41 12.76 -19.30 -6.94
C TYR A 41 11.69 -20.31 -7.38
N GLY A 42 12.09 -21.56 -7.65
CA GLY A 42 11.15 -22.64 -7.98
C GLY A 42 10.15 -22.89 -6.85
N LYS A 43 10.64 -22.95 -5.61
CA LYS A 43 9.81 -23.15 -4.41
C LYS A 43 8.85 -21.99 -4.13
N ALA A 44 9.28 -20.76 -4.41
CA ALA A 44 8.44 -19.58 -4.28
C ALA A 44 7.30 -19.57 -5.31
N LEU A 45 7.62 -19.89 -6.56
CA LEU A 45 6.65 -19.94 -7.66
C LEU A 45 5.69 -21.14 -7.56
N SER A 46 6.13 -22.25 -6.96
CA SER A 46 5.27 -23.41 -6.73
C SER A 46 4.38 -23.28 -5.49
N ASN A 47 4.53 -22.22 -4.69
CA ASN A 47 3.74 -22.00 -3.48
C ASN A 47 2.50 -21.14 -3.81
N PRO A 48 1.28 -21.72 -3.82
CA PRO A 48 0.07 -20.98 -4.19
C PRO A 48 -0.16 -19.76 -3.31
N PHE A 49 0.14 -19.86 -2.01
CA PHE A 49 -0.02 -18.75 -1.08
C PHE A 49 0.87 -17.55 -1.45
N LEU A 50 2.14 -17.79 -1.81
CA LEU A 50 3.05 -16.71 -2.21
C LEU A 50 2.63 -16.09 -3.55
N VAL A 51 2.21 -16.91 -4.51
CA VAL A 51 1.77 -16.44 -5.82
C VAL A 51 0.47 -15.63 -5.72
N GLU A 52 -0.49 -16.08 -4.90
CA GLU A 52 -1.72 -15.34 -4.63
C GLU A 52 -1.44 -14.03 -3.90
N ALA A 53 -0.59 -14.05 -2.87
CA ALA A 53 -0.17 -12.83 -2.18
C ALA A 53 0.47 -11.82 -3.14
N LEU A 54 1.38 -12.27 -4.03
CA LEU A 54 2.00 -11.43 -5.05
C LEU A 54 0.96 -10.82 -6.00
N LYS A 55 0.01 -11.62 -6.49
CA LYS A 55 -1.06 -11.15 -7.39
C LYS A 55 -1.94 -10.11 -6.69
N ASN A 56 -2.33 -10.37 -5.43
CA ASN A 56 -3.14 -9.46 -4.65
C ASN A 56 -2.41 -8.13 -4.41
N SER A 57 -1.15 -8.18 -3.99
CA SER A 57 -0.32 -6.98 -3.81
C SER A 57 -0.19 -6.19 -5.10
N LEU A 58 0.08 -6.85 -6.23
CA LEU A 58 0.22 -6.19 -7.53
C LEU A 58 -1.09 -5.52 -7.96
N PHE A 59 -2.22 -6.22 -7.82
CA PHE A 59 -3.54 -5.68 -8.15
C PHE A 59 -3.90 -4.46 -7.29
N ILE A 60 -3.75 -4.59 -5.96
CA ILE A 60 -4.05 -3.52 -5.01
C ILE A 60 -3.14 -2.32 -5.24
N ALA A 61 -1.82 -2.54 -5.36
CA ALA A 61 -0.85 -1.46 -5.55
C ALA A 61 -1.08 -0.71 -6.86
N THR A 62 -1.31 -1.43 -7.97
CA THR A 62 -1.54 -0.80 -9.28
C THR A 62 -2.83 0.02 -9.27
N THR A 63 -3.92 -0.55 -8.76
CA THR A 63 -5.22 0.14 -8.70
C THR A 63 -5.16 1.36 -7.78
N SER A 64 -4.54 1.22 -6.60
CA SER A 64 -4.37 2.31 -5.65
C SER A 64 -3.49 3.43 -6.21
N ALA A 65 -2.35 3.09 -6.84
CA ALA A 65 -1.45 4.06 -7.47
C ALA A 65 -2.13 4.85 -8.60
N LEU A 66 -2.91 4.18 -9.46
CA LEU A 66 -3.66 4.84 -10.53
C LEU A 66 -4.70 5.81 -9.98
N LEU A 67 -5.50 5.37 -9.00
CA LEU A 67 -6.51 6.22 -8.37
C LEU A 67 -5.87 7.41 -7.65
N ALA A 68 -4.80 7.18 -6.89
CA ALA A 68 -4.05 8.23 -6.19
C ALA A 68 -3.44 9.24 -7.17
N ALA A 69 -2.85 8.79 -8.28
CA ALA A 69 -2.29 9.67 -9.29
C ALA A 69 -3.36 10.53 -9.97
N LEU A 70 -4.51 9.93 -10.34
CA LEU A 70 -5.62 10.65 -10.96
C LEU A 70 -6.23 11.68 -10.01
N CYS A 71 -6.59 11.25 -8.80
CA CYS A 71 -7.18 12.13 -7.79
C CYS A 71 -6.19 13.23 -7.33
N GLY A 72 -4.93 12.87 -7.10
CA GLY A 72 -3.88 13.80 -6.69
C GLY A 72 -3.57 14.85 -7.76
N THR A 73 -3.50 14.43 -9.03
CA THR A 73 -3.30 15.36 -10.16
C THR A 73 -4.50 16.28 -10.33
N ALA A 74 -5.73 15.75 -10.25
CA ALA A 74 -6.95 16.56 -10.32
C ALA A 74 -7.02 17.57 -9.16
N ALA A 75 -6.68 17.15 -7.94
CA ALA A 75 -6.63 18.01 -6.76
C ALA A 75 -5.55 19.10 -6.93
N ALA A 76 -4.35 18.77 -7.39
CA ALA A 76 -3.28 19.73 -7.62
C ALA A 76 -3.68 20.80 -8.66
N LEU A 77 -4.30 20.38 -9.77
CA LEU A 77 -4.79 21.30 -10.82
C LEU A 77 -5.93 22.19 -10.32
N GLY A 78 -6.83 21.65 -9.50
CA GLY A 78 -7.91 22.42 -8.88
C GLY A 78 -7.38 23.42 -7.86
N LEU A 79 -6.46 22.99 -7.00
CA LEU A 79 -5.89 23.83 -5.94
C LEU A 79 -5.03 24.97 -6.49
N ALA A 80 -4.42 24.79 -7.67
CA ALA A 80 -3.70 25.84 -8.37
C ALA A 80 -4.60 27.03 -8.78
N ARG A 81 -5.92 26.85 -8.83
CA ARG A 81 -6.90 27.87 -9.28
C ARG A 81 -7.74 28.47 -8.16
N VAL A 82 -7.65 27.97 -6.92
CA VAL A 82 -8.42 28.51 -5.79
C VAL A 82 -7.70 29.64 -5.08
N GLY A 83 -8.45 30.45 -4.32
CA GLY A 83 -7.90 31.55 -3.53
C GLY A 83 -6.96 31.09 -2.40
N ALA A 84 -6.09 32.00 -1.95
CA ALA A 84 -5.04 31.73 -0.97
C ALA A 84 -5.55 31.13 0.36
N ARG A 85 -6.75 31.52 0.81
CA ARG A 85 -7.35 31.01 2.05
C ARG A 85 -7.71 29.52 1.94
N THR A 86 -8.35 29.12 0.84
CA THR A 86 -8.71 27.72 0.60
C THR A 86 -7.47 26.85 0.43
N ARG A 87 -6.46 27.37 -0.28
CA ARG A 87 -5.16 26.72 -0.42
C ARG A 87 -4.49 26.48 0.92
N ALA A 88 -4.42 27.49 1.79
CA ALA A 88 -3.81 27.37 3.11
C ALA A 88 -4.49 26.31 4.00
N VAL A 89 -5.83 26.18 3.92
CA VAL A 89 -6.56 25.13 4.63
C VAL A 89 -6.20 23.74 4.12
N PHE A 90 -6.16 23.56 2.80
CA PHE A 90 -5.77 22.27 2.20
C PHE A 90 -4.33 21.90 2.53
N ASP A 91 -3.39 22.84 2.41
CA ASP A 91 -1.98 22.62 2.75
C ASP A 91 -1.82 22.24 4.23
N ALA A 92 -2.58 22.89 5.13
CA ALA A 92 -2.58 22.54 6.55
C ALA A 92 -3.17 21.14 6.82
N LEU A 93 -4.25 20.75 6.14
CA LEU A 93 -4.84 19.42 6.27
C LEU A 93 -3.90 18.32 5.75
N LEU A 94 -3.26 18.54 4.59
CA LEU A 94 -2.27 17.62 4.04
C LEU A 94 -1.04 17.51 4.96
N GLY A 95 -0.55 18.63 5.47
CA GLY A 95 0.54 18.64 6.44
C GLY A 95 0.19 17.88 7.72
N ALA A 96 -1.03 18.04 8.24
CA ALA A 96 -1.50 17.30 9.41
C ALA A 96 -1.57 15.78 9.13
N ALA A 97 -2.01 15.37 7.94
CA ALA A 97 -2.09 13.96 7.56
C ALA A 97 -0.72 13.28 7.51
N ILE A 98 0.30 13.95 6.95
CA ILE A 98 1.69 13.45 6.85
C ILE A 98 2.33 13.15 8.21
N VAL A 99 1.91 13.87 9.26
CA VAL A 99 2.45 13.67 10.61
C VAL A 99 1.85 12.42 11.28
N VAL A 100 0.71 11.93 10.81
CA VAL A 100 0.02 10.78 11.44
C VAL A 100 0.82 9.49 11.18
N PRO A 101 1.20 8.73 12.22
CA PRO A 101 1.91 7.47 12.04
C PRO A 101 1.05 6.44 11.26
N GLY A 102 1.67 5.72 10.33
CA GLY A 102 0.95 4.75 9.50
C GLY A 102 0.14 3.72 10.29
N VAL A 103 0.65 3.22 11.42
CA VAL A 103 -0.08 2.26 12.27
C VAL A 103 -1.43 2.82 12.75
N VAL A 104 -1.48 4.13 13.07
CA VAL A 104 -2.71 4.81 13.50
C VAL A 104 -3.71 4.88 12.35
N ILE A 105 -3.26 5.18 11.13
CA ILE A 105 -4.09 5.19 9.92
C ILE A 105 -4.68 3.80 9.66
N GLY A 106 -3.89 2.73 9.82
CA GLY A 106 -4.36 1.37 9.63
C GLY A 106 -5.48 0.97 10.58
N ILE A 107 -5.29 1.19 11.88
CA ILE A 107 -6.30 0.83 12.89
C ILE A 107 -7.55 1.71 12.74
N SER A 108 -7.37 3.02 12.58
CA SER A 108 -8.50 3.96 12.45
C SER A 108 -9.32 3.69 11.19
N THR A 109 -8.69 3.38 10.07
CA THR A 109 -9.40 3.04 8.82
C THR A 109 -10.20 1.76 8.94
N LEU A 110 -9.64 0.72 9.58
CA LEU A 110 -10.36 -0.53 9.83
C LEU A 110 -11.62 -0.27 10.68
N VAL A 111 -11.46 0.44 11.79
CA VAL A 111 -12.58 0.79 12.68
C VAL A 111 -13.61 1.65 11.94
N ALA A 112 -13.18 2.66 11.20
CA ALA A 112 -14.05 3.53 10.42
C ALA A 112 -14.89 2.74 9.39
N LEU A 113 -14.28 1.81 8.67
CA LEU A 113 -14.99 0.97 7.68
C LEU A 113 -16.00 0.03 8.33
N VAL A 114 -15.65 -0.60 9.45
CA VAL A 114 -16.58 -1.47 10.19
C VAL A 114 -17.77 -0.68 10.72
N GLN A 115 -17.54 0.50 11.31
CA GLN A 115 -18.61 1.37 11.80
C GLN A 115 -19.48 1.88 10.65
N LEU A 116 -18.88 2.29 9.54
CA LEU A 116 -19.60 2.74 8.35
C LEU A 116 -20.51 1.63 7.82
N PHE A 117 -20.00 0.41 7.66
CA PHE A 117 -20.80 -0.72 7.18
C PHE A 117 -21.89 -1.11 8.19
N GLY A 118 -21.64 -0.94 9.49
CA GLY A 118 -22.64 -1.13 10.55
C GLY A 118 -23.83 -0.17 10.45
N VAL A 119 -23.65 1.03 9.91
CA VAL A 119 -24.73 2.01 9.67
C VAL A 119 -25.36 1.83 8.29
N VAL A 120 -24.54 1.63 7.27
CA VAL A 120 -24.98 1.56 5.87
C VAL A 120 -25.74 0.28 5.56
N ASN A 121 -25.33 -0.87 6.13
CA ASN A 121 -26.00 -2.15 5.85
C ASN A 121 -27.45 -2.22 6.37
N PRO A 122 -27.77 -1.81 7.61
CA PRO A 122 -29.16 -1.73 8.07
C PRO A 122 -29.98 -0.71 7.30
N PHE A 123 -29.39 0.43 6.93
CA PHE A 123 -30.06 1.43 6.11
C PHE A 123 -30.42 0.88 4.73
N LEU A 124 -29.46 0.25 4.03
CA LEU A 124 -29.71 -0.44 2.77
C LEU A 124 -30.80 -1.51 2.90
N ALA A 125 -30.80 -2.27 4.00
CA ALA A 125 -31.84 -3.26 4.27
C ALA A 125 -33.23 -2.64 4.41
N SER A 126 -33.34 -1.44 5.00
CA SER A 126 -34.62 -0.74 5.13
C SER A 126 -35.20 -0.22 3.80
N LEU A 127 -34.33 0.03 2.81
CA LEU A 127 -34.71 0.50 1.48
C LEU A 127 -34.90 -0.62 0.47
N TRP A 128 -34.51 -1.86 0.80
CA TRP A 128 -34.52 -2.97 -0.14
C TRP A 128 -35.86 -3.73 -0.11
N PRO A 129 -36.51 -3.96 -1.26
CA PRO A 129 -37.82 -4.61 -1.30
C PRO A 129 -37.82 -6.12 -0.97
N ASN A 130 -36.68 -6.79 -1.07
CA ASN A 130 -36.54 -8.26 -0.91
C ASN A 130 -35.77 -8.65 0.36
N ASP A 131 -35.99 -9.86 0.87
CA ASP A 131 -35.32 -10.45 2.05
C ASP A 131 -33.80 -10.65 1.91
N GLN A 132 -33.22 -10.34 0.75
CA GLN A 132 -31.76 -10.39 0.51
C GLN A 132 -31.22 -9.00 0.12
N PRO A 133 -31.07 -8.09 1.10
CA PRO A 133 -30.43 -6.81 0.85
C PRO A 133 -28.92 -6.99 0.59
N PRO A 134 -28.33 -6.24 -0.36
CA PRO A 134 -26.89 -6.25 -0.58
C PRO A 134 -26.17 -5.77 0.69
N ARG A 135 -25.17 -6.52 1.15
CA ARG A 135 -24.37 -6.18 2.33
C ARG A 135 -22.96 -5.79 1.91
N LEU A 136 -22.50 -4.63 2.35
CA LEU A 136 -21.11 -4.24 2.28
C LEU A 136 -20.32 -5.08 3.29
N ALA A 137 -19.30 -5.76 2.77
CA ALA A 137 -18.36 -6.55 3.56
C ALA A 137 -16.93 -6.08 3.28
N LEU A 138 -16.02 -6.38 4.20
CA LEU A 138 -14.60 -6.13 4.00
C LEU A 138 -14.11 -6.98 2.82
N GLY A 139 -13.43 -6.33 1.87
CA GLY A 139 -12.88 -6.96 0.67
C GLY A 139 -11.89 -6.06 -0.03
N TYR A 140 -11.59 -6.31 -1.31
CA TYR A 140 -10.61 -5.55 -2.07
C TYR A 140 -10.86 -4.03 -2.06
N GLY A 141 -12.12 -3.60 -2.14
CA GLY A 141 -12.47 -2.17 -2.07
C GLY A 141 -12.04 -1.50 -0.75
N SER A 142 -12.27 -2.18 0.37
CA SER A 142 -11.81 -1.74 1.70
C SER A 142 -10.29 -1.64 1.78
N ILE A 143 -9.59 -2.61 1.20
CA ILE A 143 -8.12 -2.64 1.21
C ILE A 143 -7.55 -1.52 0.33
N ILE A 144 -8.11 -1.29 -0.86
CA ILE A 144 -7.70 -0.21 -1.76
C ILE A 144 -7.96 1.16 -1.12
N ALA A 145 -9.12 1.35 -0.49
CA ALA A 145 -9.44 2.57 0.23
C ALA A 145 -8.45 2.83 1.39
N ALA A 146 -8.10 1.80 2.15
CA ALA A 146 -7.12 1.90 3.22
C ALA A 146 -5.71 2.21 2.70
N HIS A 147 -5.27 1.60 1.59
CA HIS A 147 -3.99 1.93 0.97
C HIS A 147 -3.95 3.36 0.42
N GLY A 148 -5.08 3.87 -0.09
CA GLY A 148 -5.20 5.26 -0.50
C GLY A 148 -4.99 6.23 0.66
N LEU A 149 -5.60 5.96 1.82
CA LEU A 149 -5.40 6.75 3.05
C LEU A 149 -3.97 6.66 3.58
N PHE A 150 -3.35 5.48 3.51
CA PHE A 150 -1.94 5.29 3.87
C PHE A 150 -0.99 6.06 2.96
N SER A 151 -1.28 6.16 1.66
CA SER A 151 -0.40 6.82 0.69
C SER A 151 -0.42 8.34 0.80
N MET A 152 -1.36 8.91 1.57
CA MET A 152 -1.44 10.35 1.83
C MET A 152 -0.55 10.81 2.99
N ALA A 153 -0.06 9.90 3.83
CA ALA A 153 0.81 10.19 4.96
C ALA A 153 2.27 9.85 4.65
#